data_AF-A0A2H1GT63-F1
#
_entry.id   AF-A0A2H1GT63-F1
#
_cell.length_a   1.000
_cell.length_b   1.000
_cell.length_c   1.000
_cell.angle_alpha   90.00
_cell.angle_beta   90.00
_cell.angle_gamma   90.00
#
_symmetry.space_group_name_H-M   'P 1'
#
loop_
_entity.id
_entity.type
_entity.pdbx_description
1 polymer ?
#
loop_
_entity_poly.entity_id
_entity_poly.type
_entity_poly.pdbx_seq_one_letter_code
_entity_poly.pdbx_strand_id
1 'polypeptide(L)'
;MASNPPTQDLNQSYQSLKSHLQSHQQNLTVASNPRAQAQQPKQSYATLKSHLQSLHAPHTSPLTRPSKASILSPKSSHAIASLSLHPVLESLLHILNNDLPSAHFLLRHMQSPPAYESMLVHGLLHRVEGDYENARAWYTNLADESPQPEIFGKVWPEGMDGSDDGKGYAAFLEGLKKGEREGWVRERGEKEWRDVFGFCEGKFGIGEVVDATGVWVEPSEHIREAAKKQLVGGEGWRQF
;
A
#
# COMPACT_ATOMS: atom_id res chain seq x y z
N MET A 1 -25.24 -69.46 41.19
CA MET A 1 -25.14 -68.17 41.88
C MET A 1 -23.93 -67.45 41.31
N ALA A 2 -24.13 -66.46 40.45
CA ALA A 2 -23.06 -65.65 39.86
C ALA A 2 -23.31 -64.20 40.28
N SER A 3 -22.34 -63.63 40.99
CA SER A 3 -22.32 -62.31 41.61
C SER A 3 -22.12 -61.21 40.56
N ASN A 4 -22.94 -60.16 40.63
CA ASN A 4 -22.78 -58.95 39.83
C ASN A 4 -21.50 -58.18 40.26
N PRO A 5 -20.77 -57.54 39.33
CA PRO A 5 -19.59 -56.74 39.64
C PRO A 5 -19.96 -55.36 40.24
N PRO A 6 -19.01 -54.67 40.89
CA PRO A 6 -19.29 -53.56 41.80
C PRO A 6 -19.48 -52.23 41.05
N THR A 7 -20.62 -51.58 41.31
CA THR A 7 -21.04 -50.27 40.76
C THR A 7 -20.29 -49.06 41.33
N GLN A 8 -19.32 -49.25 42.23
CA GLN A 8 -18.60 -48.15 42.89
C GLN A 8 -17.49 -47.51 42.04
N ASP A 9 -16.86 -48.27 41.13
CA ASP A 9 -15.70 -47.80 40.35
C ASP A 9 -16.07 -46.80 39.23
N LEU A 10 -17.23 -47.01 38.61
CA LEU A 10 -17.74 -46.14 37.54
C LEU A 10 -18.12 -44.75 38.03
N ASN A 11 -18.62 -44.63 39.25
CA ASN A 11 -19.06 -43.35 39.80
C ASN A 11 -17.85 -42.46 40.17
N GLN A 12 -16.77 -43.06 40.65
CA GLN A 12 -15.54 -42.35 40.99
C GLN A 12 -14.79 -41.87 39.72
N SER A 13 -14.77 -42.71 38.68
CA SER A 13 -14.27 -42.35 37.35
C SER A 13 -15.07 -41.21 36.71
N TYR A 14 -16.39 -41.21 36.85
CA TYR A 14 -17.26 -40.15 36.34
C TYR A 14 -17.03 -38.80 37.04
N GLN A 15 -16.86 -38.80 38.37
CA GLN A 15 -16.57 -37.57 39.10
C GLN A 15 -15.19 -37.01 38.78
N SER A 16 -14.19 -37.87 38.57
CA SER A 16 -12.84 -37.46 38.14
C SER A 16 -12.84 -36.86 36.72
N LEU A 17 -13.63 -37.42 35.81
CA LEU A 17 -13.82 -36.84 34.47
C LEU A 17 -14.53 -35.49 34.52
N LYS A 18 -15.55 -35.33 35.38
CA LYS A 18 -16.24 -34.05 35.58
C LYS A 18 -15.33 -32.97 36.15
N SER A 19 -14.48 -33.30 37.13
CA SER A 19 -13.55 -32.33 37.71
C SER A 19 -12.46 -31.91 36.72
N HIS A 20 -11.96 -32.84 35.89
CA HIS A 20 -11.02 -32.51 34.80
C HIS A 20 -11.67 -31.65 33.71
N LEU A 21 -12.94 -31.90 33.35
CA LEU A 21 -13.66 -31.06 32.39
C LEU A 21 -13.93 -29.64 32.93
N GLN A 22 -14.25 -29.51 34.22
CA GLN A 22 -14.45 -28.21 34.87
C GLN A 22 -13.14 -27.43 35.01
N SER A 23 -12.03 -28.07 35.35
CA SER A 23 -10.72 -27.41 35.38
C SER A 23 -10.23 -27.02 33.98
N HIS A 24 -10.56 -27.81 32.96
CA HIS A 24 -10.24 -27.46 31.57
C HIS A 24 -11.10 -26.28 31.07
N GLN A 25 -12.39 -26.20 31.45
CA GLN A 25 -13.25 -25.05 31.16
C GLN A 25 -12.84 -23.78 31.92
N GLN A 26 -12.34 -23.90 33.16
CA GLN A 26 -11.77 -22.78 33.90
C GLN A 26 -10.45 -22.28 33.28
N ASN A 27 -9.60 -23.18 32.79
CA ASN A 27 -8.38 -22.80 32.06
C ASN A 27 -8.69 -22.17 30.68
N LEU A 28 -9.76 -22.59 30.00
CA LEU A 28 -10.21 -21.97 28.75
C LEU A 28 -10.86 -20.59 28.96
N THR A 29 -11.46 -20.34 30.13
CA THR A 29 -12.02 -19.02 30.50
C THR A 29 -10.95 -18.04 31.01
N VAL A 30 -9.84 -18.53 31.57
CA VAL A 30 -8.66 -17.68 31.89
C VAL A 30 -7.81 -17.40 30.64
N ALA A 31 -7.77 -18.32 29.67
CA ALA A 31 -7.08 -18.13 28.38
C ALA A 31 -7.83 -17.24 27.36
N SER A 32 -9.01 -16.72 27.71
CA SER A 32 -9.83 -15.87 26.85
C SER A 32 -10.02 -14.45 27.40
N ASN A 33 -8.95 -13.88 27.98
CA ASN A 33 -8.83 -12.43 28.11
C ASN A 33 -7.93 -11.89 26.98
N PRO A 34 -8.47 -11.62 25.77
CA PRO A 34 -7.69 -11.06 24.66
C PRO A 34 -7.23 -9.61 24.91
N ARG A 35 -7.51 -9.05 26.09
CA ARG A 35 -7.30 -7.62 26.40
C ARG A 35 -5.97 -7.28 27.06
N ALA A 36 -5.03 -8.22 27.11
CA ALA A 36 -3.69 -7.97 27.66
C ALA A 36 -2.57 -8.67 26.86
N GLN A 37 -2.74 -8.88 25.55
CA GLN A 37 -1.56 -8.82 24.70
C GLN A 37 -1.06 -7.39 24.84
N ALA A 38 0.09 -7.20 25.48
CA ALA A 38 0.76 -5.92 25.52
C ALA A 38 0.83 -5.42 24.07
N GLN A 39 -0.03 -4.46 23.72
CA GLN A 39 0.01 -3.81 22.42
C GLN A 39 1.42 -3.25 22.35
N GLN A 40 2.25 -3.86 21.49
CA GLN A 40 3.51 -3.27 21.14
C GLN A 40 3.20 -1.82 20.74
N PRO A 41 3.91 -0.83 21.29
CA PRO A 41 3.58 0.56 21.04
C PRO A 41 3.53 0.77 19.53
N LYS A 42 2.37 1.20 19.03
CA LYS A 42 2.14 1.53 17.62
C LYS A 42 3.26 2.48 17.20
N GLN A 43 4.10 2.06 16.25
CA GLN A 43 5.17 2.93 15.75
C GLN A 43 4.54 4.21 15.21
N SER A 44 5.13 5.36 15.50
CA SER A 44 4.61 6.63 14.96
C SER A 44 4.84 6.69 13.45
N TYR A 45 3.96 7.38 12.73
CA TYR A 45 4.10 7.65 11.30
C TYR A 45 5.50 8.21 10.95
N ALA A 46 5.95 9.22 11.70
CA ALA A 46 7.23 9.89 11.44
C ALA A 46 8.43 8.95 11.65
N THR A 47 8.38 8.12 12.69
CA THR A 47 9.42 7.11 12.97
C THR A 47 9.46 6.08 11.85
N LEU A 48 8.30 5.57 11.42
CA LEU A 48 8.22 4.54 10.38
C LEU A 48 8.67 5.09 9.02
N LYS A 49 8.21 6.28 8.62
CA LYS A 49 8.65 6.95 7.39
C LYS A 49 10.17 7.15 7.37
N SER A 50 10.73 7.67 8.47
CA SER A 50 12.18 7.89 8.59
C SER A 50 12.96 6.57 8.51
N HIS A 51 12.47 5.52 9.17
CA HIS A 51 13.07 4.19 9.09
C HIS A 51 13.06 3.66 7.64
N LEU A 52 11.92 3.69 6.96
CA LEU A 52 11.80 3.25 5.57
C LEU A 52 12.72 4.05 4.63
N GLN A 53 12.77 5.38 4.77
CA GLN A 53 13.69 6.22 4.00
C GLN A 53 15.17 5.82 4.20
N SER A 54 15.55 5.44 5.42
CA SER A 54 16.92 5.00 5.72
C SER A 54 17.30 3.65 5.11
N LEU A 55 16.32 2.83 4.69
CA LEU A 55 16.58 1.55 4.02
C LEU A 55 17.03 1.73 2.57
N HIS A 56 16.81 2.91 1.98
CA HIS A 56 17.28 3.23 0.64
C HIS A 56 18.76 3.61 0.69
N ALA A 57 19.59 2.91 -0.09
CA ALA A 57 20.96 3.33 -0.32
C ALA A 57 20.98 4.70 -1.04
N PRO A 58 22.06 5.49 -0.90
CA PRO A 58 22.21 6.79 -1.55
C PRO A 58 22.03 6.76 -3.09
N HIS A 59 22.19 5.58 -3.68
CA HIS A 59 22.08 5.33 -5.13
C HIS A 59 20.81 4.55 -5.51
N THR A 60 20.01 4.11 -4.53
CA THR A 60 18.70 3.46 -4.73
C THR A 60 17.61 4.35 -4.15
N SER A 61 17.59 5.59 -4.63
CA SER A 61 16.42 6.45 -4.46
C SER A 61 15.18 5.66 -4.95
N PRO A 62 13.95 5.87 -4.42
CA PRO A 62 12.75 5.13 -4.84
C PRO A 62 12.30 5.47 -6.28
N LEU A 63 13.24 5.72 -7.18
CA LEU A 63 13.08 6.24 -8.53
C LEU A 63 13.13 5.16 -9.59
N THR A 64 13.71 4.03 -9.23
CA THR A 64 13.99 2.93 -10.12
C THR A 64 13.63 1.62 -9.43
N ARG A 65 13.30 0.63 -10.26
CA ARG A 65 13.05 -0.73 -9.81
C ARG A 65 14.20 -1.21 -8.93
N PRO A 66 13.94 -1.64 -7.68
CA PRO A 66 14.98 -2.25 -6.88
C PRO A 66 15.53 -3.50 -7.59
N SER A 67 16.85 -3.71 -7.50
CA SER A 67 17.54 -4.82 -8.17
C SER A 67 17.04 -6.21 -7.73
N LYS A 68 16.30 -6.28 -6.62
CA LYS A 68 15.59 -7.48 -6.14
C LYS A 68 14.14 -7.13 -5.82
N ALA A 69 13.23 -7.94 -6.35
CA ALA A 69 11.78 -7.83 -6.13
C ALA A 69 11.37 -8.34 -4.73
N SER A 70 12.06 -7.91 -3.68
CA SER A 70 11.75 -8.28 -2.29
C SER A 70 11.35 -7.06 -1.49
N ILE A 71 10.29 -7.20 -0.69
CA ILE A 71 9.90 -6.24 0.35
C ILE A 71 11.12 -5.94 1.22
N LEU A 72 11.41 -4.66 1.46
CA LEU A 72 12.59 -4.24 2.23
C LEU A 72 12.47 -4.68 3.70
N SER A 73 11.27 -4.55 4.28
CA SER A 73 10.98 -4.95 5.66
C SER A 73 9.56 -5.49 5.81
N PRO A 74 9.34 -6.82 5.85
CA PRO A 74 8.01 -7.41 6.06
C PRO A 74 7.37 -7.00 7.39
N LYS A 75 8.17 -6.76 8.44
CA LYS A 75 7.69 -6.23 9.72
C LYS A 75 7.09 -4.83 9.55
N SER A 76 7.65 -4.03 8.63
CA SER A 76 7.13 -2.69 8.34
C SER A 76 5.80 -2.74 7.61
N SER A 77 5.50 -3.75 6.77
CA SER A 77 4.19 -3.87 6.11
C SER A 77 3.04 -3.94 7.13
N HIS A 78 3.19 -4.70 8.20
CA HIS A 78 2.20 -4.75 9.28
C HIS A 78 2.14 -3.44 10.06
N ALA A 79 3.29 -2.81 10.33
CA ALA A 79 3.34 -1.53 11.02
C ALA A 79 2.67 -0.42 10.21
N ILE A 80 2.84 -0.41 8.88
CA ILE A 80 2.20 0.52 7.95
C ILE A 80 0.67 0.37 8.03
N ALA A 81 0.15 -0.84 7.84
CA ALA A 81 -1.30 -1.09 7.91
C ALA A 81 -1.89 -0.77 9.30
N SER A 82 -1.13 -1.00 10.37
CA SER A 82 -1.55 -0.69 11.74
C SER A 82 -1.65 0.82 12.01
N LEU A 83 -1.07 1.68 11.16
CA LEU A 83 -1.26 3.13 11.24
C LEU A 83 -2.71 3.54 10.92
N SER A 84 -3.38 2.76 10.07
CA SER A 84 -4.74 3.05 9.58
C SER A 84 -4.82 4.46 9.02
N LEU A 85 -3.93 4.78 8.08
CA LEU A 85 -3.84 6.12 7.47
C LEU A 85 -4.90 6.26 6.38
N HIS A 86 -4.98 7.47 5.82
CA HIS A 86 -5.59 7.61 4.51
C HIS A 86 -4.93 6.64 3.50
N PRO A 87 -5.69 5.85 2.73
CA PRO A 87 -5.18 4.82 1.82
C PRO A 87 -4.05 5.30 0.89
N VAL A 88 -4.10 6.54 0.39
CA VAL A 88 -3.01 7.12 -0.43
C VAL A 88 -1.68 7.23 0.34
N LEU A 89 -1.71 7.65 1.60
CA LEU A 89 -0.51 7.74 2.43
C LEU A 89 0.02 6.36 2.81
N GLU A 90 -0.89 5.42 3.08
CA GLU A 90 -0.54 4.02 3.32
C GLU A 90 0.14 3.40 2.09
N SER A 91 -0.40 3.63 0.90
CA SER A 91 0.21 3.21 -0.37
C SER A 91 1.60 3.80 -0.57
N LEU A 92 1.81 5.09 -0.28
CA LEU A 92 3.14 5.72 -0.40
C LEU A 92 4.18 5.06 0.53
N LEU A 93 3.80 4.70 1.76
CA LEU A 93 4.68 3.97 2.67
C LEU A 93 4.95 2.54 2.18
N HIS A 94 3.95 1.86 1.61
CA HIS A 94 4.14 0.54 1.01
C HIS A 94 5.09 0.59 -0.20
N ILE A 95 4.96 1.59 -1.07
CA ILE A 95 5.89 1.78 -2.20
C ILE A 95 7.31 2.03 -1.68
N LEU A 96 7.46 2.86 -0.64
CA LEU A 96 8.76 3.09 0.01
C LEU A 96 9.34 1.80 0.61
N ASN A 97 8.50 0.92 1.16
CA ASN A 97 8.92 -0.39 1.66
C ASN A 97 9.13 -1.45 0.55
N ASN A 98 8.98 -1.08 -0.72
CA ASN A 98 8.92 -2.01 -1.86
C ASN A 98 7.86 -3.11 -1.72
N ASP A 99 6.79 -2.82 -0.99
CA ASP A 99 5.60 -3.66 -0.82
C ASP A 99 4.53 -3.29 -1.86
N LEU A 100 4.91 -3.45 -3.12
CA LEU A 100 4.10 -3.05 -4.27
C LEU A 100 2.72 -3.73 -4.34
N PRO A 101 2.55 -5.01 -3.95
CA PRO A 101 1.23 -5.65 -3.90
C PRO A 101 0.24 -4.96 -2.94
N SER A 102 0.69 -4.58 -1.74
CA SER A 102 -0.14 -3.83 -0.78
C SER A 102 -0.52 -2.45 -1.32
N ALA A 103 0.43 -1.75 -1.96
CA ALA A 103 0.16 -0.47 -2.60
C ALA A 103 -0.89 -0.59 -3.72
N HIS A 104 -0.74 -1.57 -4.63
CA HIS A 104 -1.71 -1.89 -5.67
C HIS A 104 -3.10 -2.18 -5.10
N PHE A 105 -3.14 -3.00 -4.05
CA PHE A 105 -4.40 -3.39 -3.43
C PHE A 105 -5.20 -2.18 -2.94
N LEU A 106 -4.54 -1.16 -2.40
CA LEU A 106 -5.19 0.05 -1.92
C LEU A 106 -5.61 0.97 -3.09
N LEU A 107 -4.67 1.29 -4.00
CA LEU A 107 -4.88 2.28 -5.07
C LEU A 107 -5.93 1.86 -6.10
N ARG A 108 -6.14 0.55 -6.31
CA ARG A 108 -7.14 0.06 -7.26
C ARG A 108 -8.59 0.44 -6.91
N HIS A 109 -8.83 0.90 -5.68
CA HIS A 109 -10.16 1.36 -5.22
C HIS A 109 -10.35 2.87 -5.38
N MET A 110 -9.40 3.58 -6.01
CA MET A 110 -9.40 5.03 -6.19
C MET A 110 -8.68 5.38 -7.49
N GLN A 111 -9.20 4.92 -8.61
CA GLN A 111 -8.52 5.00 -9.93
C GLN A 111 -9.05 6.11 -10.83
N SER A 112 -10.06 6.85 -10.40
CA SER A 112 -10.77 7.86 -11.20
C SER A 112 -10.92 9.18 -10.44
N PRO A 113 -11.20 10.27 -11.16
CA PRO A 113 -11.64 11.52 -10.55
C PRO A 113 -12.79 11.27 -9.55
N PRO A 114 -12.80 11.97 -8.41
CA PRO A 114 -11.88 13.04 -8.01
C PRO A 114 -10.62 12.57 -7.26
N ALA A 115 -10.26 11.27 -7.28
CA ALA A 115 -9.13 10.71 -6.53
C ALA A 115 -7.75 10.96 -7.18
N TYR A 116 -7.47 12.20 -7.56
CA TYR A 116 -6.27 12.56 -8.33
C TYR A 116 -4.95 12.22 -7.63
N GLU A 117 -4.88 12.29 -6.30
CA GLU A 117 -3.68 11.87 -5.56
C GLU A 117 -3.43 10.37 -5.71
N SER A 118 -4.48 9.56 -5.62
CA SER A 118 -4.37 8.12 -5.84
C SER A 118 -3.96 7.81 -7.27
N MET A 119 -4.54 8.49 -8.26
CA MET A 119 -4.15 8.34 -9.67
C MET A 119 -2.66 8.67 -9.89
N LEU A 120 -2.15 9.74 -9.29
CA LEU A 120 -0.73 10.10 -9.39
C LEU A 120 0.16 9.06 -8.72
N VAL A 121 -0.21 8.60 -7.52
CA VAL A 121 0.54 7.58 -6.78
C VAL A 121 0.50 6.23 -7.50
N HIS A 122 -0.55 5.92 -8.26
CA HIS A 122 -0.63 4.73 -9.11
C HIS A 122 0.36 4.81 -10.29
N GLY A 123 0.45 5.98 -10.94
CA GLY A 123 1.49 6.21 -11.95
C GLY A 123 2.91 6.06 -11.38
N LEU A 124 3.13 6.58 -10.16
CA LEU A 124 4.39 6.43 -9.45
C LEU A 124 4.68 4.96 -9.07
N LEU A 125 3.68 4.18 -8.67
CA LEU A 125 3.79 2.75 -8.41
C LEU A 125 4.27 2.00 -9.66
N HIS A 126 3.63 2.19 -10.81
CA HIS A 126 4.08 1.57 -12.07
C HIS A 126 5.48 2.02 -12.50
N ARG A 127 5.84 3.29 -12.23
CA ARG A 127 7.20 3.78 -12.47
C ARG A 127 8.23 3.01 -11.64
N VAL A 128 7.96 2.77 -10.34
CA VAL A 128 8.83 1.97 -9.47
C VAL A 128 8.88 0.50 -9.92
N GLU A 129 7.80 -0.03 -10.48
CA GLU A 129 7.79 -1.36 -11.10
C GLU A 129 8.65 -1.43 -12.38
N GLY A 130 9.04 -0.29 -12.96
CA GLY A 130 9.68 -0.22 -14.26
C GLY A 130 8.71 -0.36 -15.44
N ASP A 131 7.41 -0.27 -15.18
CA ASP A 131 6.36 -0.22 -16.21
C ASP A 131 6.13 1.24 -16.64
N TYR A 132 7.10 1.78 -17.36
CA TYR A 132 7.13 3.19 -17.71
C TYR A 132 6.02 3.61 -18.68
N GLU A 133 5.49 2.68 -19.49
CA GLU A 133 4.39 2.99 -20.41
C GLU A 133 3.06 3.14 -19.66
N ASN A 134 2.77 2.27 -18.69
CA ASN A 134 1.60 2.47 -17.82
C ASN A 134 1.77 3.72 -16.95
N ALA A 135 2.97 3.97 -16.40
CA ALA A 135 3.25 5.22 -15.68
C ALA A 135 2.98 6.46 -16.54
N ARG A 136 3.40 6.43 -17.82
CA ARG A 136 3.14 7.51 -18.79
C ARG A 136 1.66 7.74 -19.01
N ALA A 137 0.86 6.67 -19.15
CA ALA A 137 -0.58 6.77 -19.33
C ALA A 137 -1.25 7.46 -18.12
N TRP A 138 -0.90 7.06 -16.89
CA TRP A 138 -1.41 7.70 -15.68
C TRP A 138 -1.06 9.19 -15.58
N TYR A 139 0.19 9.55 -15.84
CA TYR A 139 0.62 10.94 -15.79
C TYR A 139 -0.02 11.78 -16.89
N THR A 140 -0.20 11.22 -18.09
CA THR A 140 -0.87 11.91 -19.20
C THR A 140 -2.34 12.16 -18.91
N ASN A 141 -3.06 11.18 -18.34
CA ASN A 141 -4.44 11.40 -17.91
C ASN A 141 -4.53 12.61 -16.98
N LEU A 142 -3.66 12.71 -15.97
CA LEU A 142 -3.64 13.84 -15.04
C LEU A 142 -3.24 15.18 -15.68
N ALA A 143 -2.32 15.15 -16.65
CA ALA A 143 -1.90 16.34 -17.38
C ALA A 143 -3.04 16.90 -18.26
N ASP A 144 -3.84 16.01 -18.85
CA ASP A 144 -4.92 16.34 -19.78
C ASP A 144 -6.26 16.69 -19.08
N GLU A 145 -6.39 16.46 -17.77
CA GLU A 145 -7.55 16.86 -16.97
C GLU A 145 -7.72 18.39 -16.97
N SER A 146 -8.98 18.85 -17.03
CA SER A 146 -9.33 20.28 -17.03
C SER A 146 -10.42 20.59 -16.01
N PRO A 147 -10.15 21.40 -14.97
CA PRO A 147 -8.85 22.02 -14.66
C PRO A 147 -7.81 20.98 -14.23
N GLN A 148 -6.53 21.28 -14.46
CA GLN A 148 -5.44 20.40 -14.05
C GLN A 148 -5.49 20.16 -12.52
N PRO A 149 -5.36 18.91 -12.04
CA PRO A 149 -5.34 18.61 -10.62
C PRO A 149 -4.19 19.31 -9.91
N GLU A 150 -4.48 19.93 -8.75
CA GLU A 150 -3.51 20.70 -7.96
C GLU A 150 -2.24 19.90 -7.64
N ILE A 151 -2.38 18.63 -7.25
CA ILE A 151 -1.23 17.76 -6.96
C ILE A 151 -0.34 17.59 -8.20
N PHE A 152 -0.95 17.44 -9.39
CA PHE A 152 -0.19 17.25 -10.61
C PHE A 152 0.59 18.52 -10.96
N GLY A 153 -0.06 19.68 -10.96
CA GLY A 153 0.62 20.96 -11.25
C GLY A 153 1.70 21.33 -10.21
N LYS A 154 1.53 20.93 -8.94
CA LYS A 154 2.55 21.11 -7.91
C LYS A 154 3.77 20.21 -8.13
N VAL A 155 3.52 18.96 -8.46
CA VAL A 155 4.57 17.96 -8.62
C VAL A 155 5.27 18.17 -9.96
N TRP A 156 4.53 18.32 -11.04
CA TRP A 156 4.97 18.47 -12.43
C TRP A 156 4.51 19.83 -13.01
N PRO A 157 5.10 20.96 -12.59
CA PRO A 157 4.76 22.26 -13.15
C PRO A 157 5.13 22.37 -14.63
N GLU A 158 4.43 23.23 -15.36
CA GLU A 158 4.77 23.60 -16.74
C GLU A 158 6.19 24.19 -16.83
N GLY A 159 6.84 24.02 -17.99
CA GLY A 159 8.19 24.56 -18.21
C GLY A 159 9.33 23.78 -17.54
N MET A 160 9.04 22.69 -16.81
CA MET A 160 10.04 22.07 -15.92
C MET A 160 11.23 21.41 -16.64
N ASP A 161 11.07 20.95 -17.87
CA ASP A 161 12.17 20.45 -18.71
C ASP A 161 12.66 21.49 -19.74
N GLY A 162 12.23 22.75 -19.58
CA GLY A 162 12.50 23.82 -20.56
C GLY A 162 11.58 23.76 -21.79
N SER A 163 10.57 22.89 -21.79
CA SER A 163 9.51 22.87 -22.80
C SER A 163 8.22 23.50 -22.28
N ASP A 164 7.54 24.23 -23.15
CA ASP A 164 6.29 24.91 -22.85
C ASP A 164 5.06 23.96 -22.88
N ASP A 165 5.26 22.65 -23.06
CA ASP A 165 4.17 21.69 -23.30
C ASP A 165 3.67 20.97 -22.04
N GLY A 166 4.29 21.23 -20.87
CA GLY A 166 3.92 20.60 -19.59
C GLY A 166 4.29 19.13 -19.46
N LYS A 167 5.05 18.56 -20.41
CA LYS A 167 5.39 17.13 -20.46
C LYS A 167 6.77 16.80 -19.90
N GLY A 168 7.25 17.58 -18.93
CA GLY A 168 8.49 17.26 -18.20
C GLY A 168 8.49 15.86 -17.58
N TYR A 169 7.32 15.33 -17.23
CA TYR A 169 7.16 13.94 -16.77
C TYR A 169 7.48 12.90 -17.86
N ALA A 170 7.19 13.20 -19.13
CA ALA A 170 7.44 12.31 -20.26
C ALA A 170 8.93 12.21 -20.55
N ALA A 171 9.65 13.34 -20.52
CA ALA A 171 11.11 13.38 -20.62
C ALA A 171 11.78 12.64 -19.45
N PHE A 172 11.19 12.74 -18.26
CA PHE A 172 11.65 12.05 -17.06
C PHE A 172 11.54 10.54 -17.17
N LEU A 173 10.36 10.03 -17.58
CA LEU A 173 10.15 8.60 -17.81
C LEU A 173 11.06 8.05 -18.91
N GLU A 174 11.31 8.83 -19.96
CA GLU A 174 12.22 8.43 -21.04
C GLU A 174 13.68 8.34 -20.56
N GLY A 175 14.12 9.31 -19.74
CA GLY A 175 15.44 9.26 -19.10
C GLY A 175 15.61 8.04 -18.20
N LEU A 176 14.59 7.71 -17.39
CA LEU A 176 14.57 6.49 -16.58
C LEU A 176 14.65 5.21 -17.44
N LYS A 177 13.87 5.15 -18.52
CA LYS A 177 13.81 3.99 -19.42
C LYS A 177 15.15 3.74 -20.13
N LYS A 178 15.83 4.80 -20.55
CA LYS A 178 17.11 4.72 -21.27
C LYS A 178 18.34 4.68 -20.35
N GLY A 179 18.18 5.01 -19.06
CA GLY A 179 19.32 5.20 -18.15
C GLY A 179 20.13 6.46 -18.49
N GLU A 180 19.47 7.48 -19.06
CA GLU A 180 20.09 8.73 -19.47
C GLU A 180 19.78 9.86 -18.48
N ARG A 181 20.58 10.92 -18.52
CA ARG A 181 20.40 12.11 -17.65
C ARG A 181 20.29 11.76 -16.17
N GLU A 182 21.08 10.77 -15.71
CA GLU A 182 20.99 10.19 -14.37
C GLU A 182 20.92 11.25 -13.25
N GLY A 183 21.75 12.31 -13.32
CA GLY A 183 21.72 13.40 -12.35
C GLY A 183 20.38 14.11 -12.26
N TRP A 184 19.81 14.47 -13.41
CA TRP A 184 18.51 15.13 -13.49
C TRP A 184 17.37 14.20 -13.09
N VAL A 185 17.38 12.96 -13.58
CA VAL A 185 16.39 11.93 -13.20
C VAL A 185 16.43 11.71 -11.68
N ARG A 186 17.62 11.58 -11.10
CA ARG A 186 17.75 11.38 -9.66
C ARG A 186 17.20 12.56 -8.85
N GLU A 187 17.66 13.77 -9.15
CA GLU A 187 17.21 14.98 -8.46
C GLU A 187 15.69 15.19 -8.63
N ARG A 188 15.20 15.02 -9.86
CA ARG A 188 13.79 15.24 -10.17
C ARG A 188 12.90 14.24 -9.47
N GLY A 189 13.30 12.97 -9.46
CA GLY A 189 12.57 11.92 -8.79
C GLY A 189 12.54 12.11 -7.27
N GLU A 190 13.67 12.48 -6.64
CA GLU A 190 13.72 12.80 -5.21
C GLU A 190 12.78 13.97 -4.87
N LYS A 191 12.75 14.99 -5.74
CA LYS A 191 11.82 16.11 -5.61
C LYS A 191 10.36 15.68 -5.78
N GLU A 192 10.03 14.87 -6.79
CA GLU A 192 8.67 14.33 -6.98
C GLU A 192 8.20 13.62 -5.73
N TRP A 193 9.01 12.70 -5.20
CA TRP A 193 8.67 11.95 -3.99
C TRP A 193 8.41 12.85 -2.79
N ARG A 194 9.28 13.84 -2.55
CA ARG A 194 9.12 14.81 -1.46
C ARG A 194 7.84 15.64 -1.64
N ASP A 195 7.56 16.11 -2.85
CA ASP A 195 6.42 16.96 -3.13
C ASP A 195 5.10 16.17 -3.02
N VAL A 196 5.06 14.92 -3.50
CA VAL A 196 3.91 14.02 -3.35
C VAL A 196 3.64 13.71 -1.87
N PHE A 197 4.65 13.31 -1.11
CA PHE A 197 4.48 13.09 0.34
C PHE A 197 3.98 14.35 1.03
N GLY A 198 4.65 15.49 0.84
CA GLY A 198 4.30 16.73 1.51
C GLY A 198 2.89 17.22 1.14
N PHE A 199 2.46 17.03 -0.10
CA PHE A 199 1.09 17.34 -0.51
C PHE A 199 0.08 16.42 0.18
N CYS A 200 0.26 15.10 0.10
CA CYS A 200 -0.67 14.14 0.69
C CYS A 200 -0.73 14.25 2.22
N GLU A 201 0.41 14.49 2.88
CA GLU A 201 0.48 14.74 4.33
C GLU A 201 -0.29 16.00 4.72
N GLY A 202 -0.15 17.08 3.94
CA GLY A 202 -0.89 18.32 4.17
C GLY A 202 -2.39 18.19 3.90
N LYS A 203 -2.78 17.46 2.86
CA LYS A 203 -4.18 17.29 2.44
C LYS A 203 -4.97 16.34 3.33
N PHE A 204 -4.40 15.17 3.63
CA PHE A 204 -5.11 14.10 4.35
C PHE A 204 -4.81 14.08 5.86
N GLY A 205 -3.69 14.69 6.27
CA GLY A 205 -3.16 14.52 7.62
C GLY A 205 -2.50 13.14 7.82
N ILE A 206 -1.72 13.02 8.89
CA ILE A 206 -0.99 11.80 9.26
C ILE A 206 -1.66 11.03 10.42
N GLY A 207 -2.90 11.40 10.74
CA GLY A 207 -3.69 10.80 11.81
C GLY A 207 -4.32 9.47 11.40
N GLU A 208 -4.82 8.76 12.41
CA GLU A 208 -5.60 7.53 12.21
C GLU A 208 -6.98 7.84 11.62
N VAL A 209 -7.32 7.11 10.56
CA VAL A 209 -8.60 7.11 9.87
C VAL A 209 -9.35 5.84 10.28
N VAL A 210 -10.28 6.01 11.23
CA VAL A 210 -11.08 4.90 11.79
C VAL A 210 -12.12 4.37 10.79
N ASP A 211 -12.59 5.23 9.89
CA ASP A 211 -13.53 4.89 8.83
C ASP A 211 -13.08 5.49 7.49
N ALA A 212 -12.56 4.62 6.62
CA ALA A 212 -12.11 4.99 5.27
C ALA A 212 -13.19 4.72 4.20
N THR A 213 -14.42 4.32 4.57
CA THR A 213 -15.45 3.93 3.58
C THR A 213 -15.80 5.06 2.62
N GLY A 214 -15.78 6.31 3.09
CA GLY A 214 -16.01 7.50 2.27
C GLY A 214 -14.81 7.96 1.41
N VAL A 215 -13.66 7.29 1.53
CA VAL A 215 -12.45 7.62 0.75
C VAL A 215 -12.42 6.89 -0.58
N TRP A 216 -13.04 5.71 -0.66
CA TRP A 216 -13.05 4.91 -1.88
C TRP A 216 -13.83 5.61 -2.99
N VAL A 217 -13.25 5.63 -4.19
CA VAL A 217 -13.87 6.24 -5.36
C VAL A 217 -14.19 5.14 -6.35
N GLU A 218 -15.48 5.02 -6.69
CA GLU A 218 -15.93 4.06 -7.68
C GLU A 218 -15.17 4.25 -9.01
N PRO A 219 -14.62 3.17 -9.59
CA PRO A 219 -13.97 3.26 -10.89
C PRO A 219 -14.93 3.81 -11.94
N SER A 220 -14.47 4.73 -12.77
CA SER A 220 -15.24 5.23 -13.91
C SER A 220 -15.55 4.10 -14.91
N GLU A 221 -16.59 4.27 -15.72
CA GLU A 221 -16.98 3.28 -16.74
C GLU A 221 -15.82 2.93 -17.67
N HIS A 222 -15.05 3.94 -18.10
CA HIS A 222 -13.85 3.75 -18.91
C HIS A 222 -12.84 2.78 -18.24
N ILE A 223 -12.59 2.94 -16.94
CA ILE A 223 -11.67 2.08 -16.19
C ILE A 223 -12.25 0.68 -16.02
N ARG A 224 -13.57 0.57 -15.79
CA ARG A 224 -14.25 -0.74 -15.71
C ARG A 224 -14.13 -1.50 -17.03
N GLU A 225 -14.34 -0.82 -18.17
CA GLU A 225 -14.21 -1.43 -19.50
C GLU A 225 -12.77 -1.80 -19.83
N ALA A 226 -11.79 -0.95 -19.50
CA ALA A 226 -10.38 -1.29 -19.64
C ALA A 226 -9.99 -2.53 -18.81
N ALA A 227 -10.44 -2.60 -17.55
CA ALA A 227 -10.22 -3.77 -16.70
C ALA A 227 -10.90 -5.04 -17.24
N LYS A 228 -12.13 -4.93 -17.76
CA LYS A 228 -12.83 -6.05 -18.42
C LYS A 228 -12.07 -6.54 -19.65
N LYS A 229 -11.60 -5.63 -20.51
CA LYS A 229 -10.81 -5.97 -21.71
C LYS A 229 -9.51 -6.71 -21.37
N GLN A 230 -8.86 -6.35 -20.27
CA GLN A 230 -7.67 -7.02 -19.75
C GLN A 230 -7.98 -8.41 -19.16
N LEU A 231 -9.16 -8.60 -18.55
CA LEU A 231 -9.59 -9.90 -17.99
C LEU A 231 -10.04 -10.89 -19.07
N VAL A 232 -10.65 -10.41 -20.14
CA VAL A 232 -11.18 -11.25 -21.23
C VAL A 232 -10.09 -11.57 -22.29
N GLY A 233 -8.85 -11.12 -22.08
CA GLY A 233 -7.69 -11.50 -22.90
C GLY A 233 -7.69 -10.92 -24.31
N GLY A 234 -8.53 -9.90 -24.59
CA GLY A 234 -8.68 -9.33 -25.93
C GLY A 234 -7.74 -8.14 -26.20
N GLU A 235 -7.53 -7.28 -25.20
CA GLU A 235 -6.68 -6.09 -25.33
C GLU A 235 -5.94 -5.81 -24.00
N GLY A 236 -4.70 -6.28 -23.94
CA GLY A 236 -3.75 -6.11 -22.85
C GLY A 236 -2.46 -6.86 -23.19
N TRP A 237 -1.30 -6.33 -22.78
CA TRP A 237 0.02 -6.92 -23.12
C TRP A 237 0.28 -8.32 -22.53
N ARG A 238 -0.65 -8.86 -21.74
CA ARG A 238 -0.58 -10.24 -21.25
C ARG A 238 -1.47 -11.11 -22.12
N GLN A 239 -0.83 -11.92 -22.96
CA GLN A 239 -1.49 -13.08 -23.56
C GLN A 239 -1.46 -14.21 -22.52
N PHE A 240 -2.63 -14.81 -22.26
CA PHE A 240 -2.76 -16.03 -21.47
C PHE A 240 -2.80 -17.25 -22.39
#